data_AF-A0AA49GLD0-F1
#
_entry.id   AF-A0AA49GLD0-F1
#
_cell.length_a   1.000
_cell.length_b   1.000
_cell.length_c   1.000
_cell.angle_alpha   90.00
_cell.angle_beta   90.00
_cell.angle_gamma   90.00
#
_symmetry.space_group_name_H-M   'P 1'
#
loop_
_entity.id
_entity.type
_entity.pdbx_description
1 polymer ?
#
loop_
_entity_poly.entity_id
_entity_poly.type
_entity_poly.pdbx_seq_one_letter_code
_entity_poly.pdbx_strand_id
1 'polypeptide(L)'
;MEEIRKTGAFERFEAFLYSRKFIFIVVIAGTIPMIMHSHQLFYNVSPFEGNQLWKNIYALFYAISFDLTILVFTIHVIKRKPALYALFVFIINLLYYNPFSFVDPDLIIAFTKIFLAGVLAFTGYSYAELFVGKVAENQRSARKKPVYRANSHSVNGQSKHDFNCIKCDRVFHSQKALNGHMKVH
;
A
#
# COMPACT_ATOMS: atom_id res chain seq x y z
N MET A 1 -48.58 -10.47 18.99
CA MET A 1 -48.38 -10.07 17.59
C MET A 1 -47.26 -9.05 17.57
N GLU A 2 -46.01 -9.44 17.80
CA GLU A 2 -44.90 -8.47 17.80
C GLU A 2 -43.53 -9.17 17.74
N GLU A 3 -43.10 -9.65 16.57
CA GLU A 3 -41.73 -10.19 16.44
C GLU A 3 -41.19 -10.16 14.99
N ILE A 4 -41.40 -9.09 14.21
CA ILE A 4 -40.86 -9.03 12.82
C ILE A 4 -40.38 -7.62 12.41
N ARG A 5 -39.69 -6.85 13.27
CA ARG A 5 -39.22 -5.50 12.85
C ARG A 5 -37.80 -5.08 13.23
N LYS A 6 -37.03 -5.88 13.99
CA LYS A 6 -35.68 -5.47 14.44
C LYS A 6 -34.51 -6.03 13.60
N THR A 7 -34.74 -7.01 12.73
CA THR A 7 -33.69 -7.63 11.92
C THR A 7 -33.08 -6.68 10.88
N GLY A 8 -33.89 -5.85 10.21
CA GLY A 8 -33.40 -5.01 9.11
C GLY A 8 -32.49 -3.85 9.50
N ALA A 9 -32.59 -3.32 10.73
CA ALA A 9 -31.69 -2.25 11.18
C ALA A 9 -30.32 -2.81 11.60
N PHE A 10 -30.32 -3.96 12.26
CA PHE A 10 -29.11 -4.65 12.69
C PHE A 10 -28.33 -5.19 11.49
N GLU A 11 -28.99 -5.80 10.50
CA GLU A 11 -28.35 -6.27 9.26
C GLU A 11 -27.75 -5.12 8.43
N ARG A 12 -28.43 -3.96 8.37
CA ARG A 12 -27.89 -2.75 7.71
C ARG A 12 -26.68 -2.19 8.46
N PHE A 13 -26.71 -2.23 9.79
CA PHE A 13 -25.60 -1.80 10.62
C PHE A 13 -24.40 -2.75 10.46
N GLU A 14 -24.65 -4.06 10.46
CA GLU A 14 -23.64 -5.08 10.23
C GLU A 14 -23.02 -4.95 8.83
N ALA A 15 -23.84 -4.78 7.78
CA ALA A 15 -23.36 -4.51 6.43
C ALA A 15 -22.54 -3.21 6.32
N PHE A 16 -22.86 -2.19 7.15
CA PHE A 16 -22.08 -0.97 7.26
C PHE A 16 -20.72 -1.21 7.94
N LEU A 17 -20.69 -1.97 9.04
CA LEU A 17 -19.46 -2.33 9.75
C LEU A 17 -18.49 -3.13 8.87
N TYR A 18 -19.00 -4.00 8.00
CA TYR A 18 -18.18 -4.75 7.04
C TYR A 18 -17.87 -3.97 5.75
N SER A 19 -18.36 -2.73 5.63
CA SER A 19 -18.08 -1.92 4.45
C SER A 19 -16.62 -1.44 4.43
N ARG A 20 -16.02 -1.40 3.23
CA ARG A 20 -14.66 -0.88 3.03
C ARG A 20 -14.51 0.57 3.51
N LYS A 21 -15.60 1.34 3.48
CA LYS A 21 -15.64 2.74 3.95
C LYS A 21 -15.52 2.82 5.47
N PHE A 22 -16.23 1.95 6.20
CA PHE A 22 -16.12 1.91 7.66
C PHE A 22 -14.73 1.45 8.12
N ILE A 23 -14.18 0.40 7.50
CA ILE A 23 -12.82 -0.07 7.79
C ILE A 23 -11.81 1.07 7.59
N PHE A 24 -11.95 1.84 6.51
CA PHE A 24 -11.10 3.01 6.25
C PHE A 24 -11.25 4.11 7.31
N ILE A 25 -12.49 4.42 7.75
CA ILE A 25 -12.75 5.39 8.82
C ILE A 25 -12.14 4.93 10.15
N VAL A 26 -12.31 3.66 10.51
CA VAL A 26 -11.72 3.09 11.74
C VAL A 26 -10.20 3.14 11.71
N VAL A 27 -9.60 2.83 10.56
CA VAL A 27 -8.15 2.94 10.36
C VAL A 27 -7.69 4.39 10.53
N ILE A 28 -8.37 5.37 9.93
CA ILE A 28 -8.05 6.80 10.11
C ILE A 28 -8.16 7.20 11.59
N ALA A 29 -9.27 6.83 12.24
CA ALA A 29 -9.51 7.15 13.64
C ALA A 29 -8.43 6.55 14.55
N GLY A 30 -7.94 5.35 14.25
CA GLY A 30 -6.82 4.72 14.97
C GLY A 30 -5.45 5.35 14.67
N THR A 31 -5.24 5.86 13.45
CA THR A 31 -3.96 6.51 13.08
C THR A 31 -3.77 7.87 13.72
N ILE A 32 -4.82 8.61 14.07
CA ILE A 32 -4.67 9.97 14.64
C ILE A 32 -3.98 9.93 16.02
N PRO A 33 -4.43 9.12 17.00
CA PRO A 33 -3.73 9.00 18.28
C PRO A 33 -2.29 8.47 18.13
N MET A 34 -2.10 7.53 17.20
CA MET A 34 -0.77 7.00 16.85
C MET A 34 0.17 8.11 16.39
N ILE A 35 -0.28 8.98 15.48
CA ILE A 35 0.52 10.11 14.98
C ILE A 35 0.88 11.05 16.12
N MET A 36 -0.02 11.24 17.09
CA MET A 36 0.22 12.10 18.24
C MET A 36 1.28 11.52 19.20
N HIS A 37 1.23 10.20 19.47
CA HIS A 37 2.25 9.51 20.26
C HIS A 37 3.61 9.54 19.56
N SER A 38 3.63 9.20 18.26
CA SER A 38 4.83 9.25 17.41
C SER A 38 5.42 10.67 17.35
N HIS A 39 4.59 11.70 17.21
CA HIS A 39 5.01 13.11 17.22
C HIS A 39 5.75 13.47 18.51
N GLN A 40 5.19 13.12 19.66
CA GLN A 40 5.79 13.45 20.94
C GLN A 40 7.11 12.71 21.17
N LEU A 41 7.18 11.45 20.74
CA LEU A 41 8.43 10.68 20.75
C LEU A 41 9.51 11.35 19.88
N PHE A 42 9.15 11.74 18.64
CA PHE A 42 10.10 12.41 17.74
C PHE A 42 10.49 13.80 18.20
N TYR A 43 9.58 14.55 18.82
CA TYR A 43 9.91 15.84 19.40
C TYR A 43 10.98 15.70 20.49
N ASN A 44 10.89 14.66 21.32
CA ASN A 44 11.84 14.44 22.42
C ASN A 44 13.21 13.93 21.92
N VAL A 45 13.23 13.12 20.87
CA VAL A 45 14.46 12.48 20.36
C VAL A 45 15.14 13.28 19.24
N SER A 46 14.44 14.26 18.65
CA SER A 46 14.95 15.05 17.52
C SER A 46 16.26 15.76 17.86
N PRO A 47 17.32 15.58 17.05
CA PRO A 47 18.59 16.30 17.19
C PRO A 47 18.50 17.76 16.71
N PHE A 48 17.32 18.21 16.25
CA PHE A 48 17.15 19.56 15.76
C PHE A 48 17.05 20.57 16.92
N GLU A 49 18.08 21.40 17.07
CA GLU A 49 18.20 22.43 18.11
C GLU A 49 17.65 23.82 17.71
N GLY A 50 16.95 23.91 16.56
CA GLY A 50 16.37 25.18 16.11
C GLY A 50 15.15 25.64 16.91
N ASN A 51 14.49 26.71 16.43
CA ASN A 51 13.29 27.26 17.07
C ASN A 51 12.20 26.17 17.30
N GLN A 52 11.53 26.24 18.44
CA GLN A 52 10.50 25.30 18.90
C GLN A 52 9.44 25.01 17.84
N LEU A 53 9.06 26.04 17.07
CA LEU A 53 8.07 25.91 15.99
C LEU A 53 8.57 25.01 14.85
N TRP A 54 9.83 25.17 14.44
CA TRP A 54 10.46 24.33 13.41
C TRP A 54 10.70 22.90 13.92
N LYS A 55 11.06 22.75 15.20
CA LYS A 55 11.20 21.43 15.82
C LYS A 55 9.88 20.66 15.85
N ASN A 56 8.76 21.33 16.19
CA ASN A 56 7.42 20.75 16.14
C ASN A 56 7.02 20.34 14.71
N ILE A 57 7.22 21.23 13.73
CA ILE A 57 6.91 20.92 12.32
C ILE A 57 7.72 19.71 11.86
N TYR A 58 9.02 19.68 12.14
CA TYR A 58 9.90 18.57 11.82
C TYR A 58 9.41 17.24 12.43
N ALA A 59 9.11 17.24 13.73
CA ALA A 59 8.61 16.06 14.43
C ALA A 59 7.26 15.57 13.87
N LEU A 60 6.37 16.50 13.50
CA LEU A 60 5.06 16.17 12.95
C LEU A 60 5.17 15.53 11.57
N PHE A 61 6.00 16.10 10.69
CA PHE A 61 6.25 15.52 9.37
C PHE A 61 6.86 14.13 9.48
N TYR A 62 7.79 13.92 10.43
CA TYR A 62 8.35 12.60 10.69
C TYR A 62 7.29 11.61 11.19
N ALA A 63 6.45 12.01 12.14
CA ALA A 63 5.36 11.17 12.66
C ALA A 63 4.38 10.74 11.59
N ILE A 64 3.90 11.69 10.78
CA ILE A 64 2.97 11.41 9.68
C ILE A 64 3.62 10.48 8.65
N SER A 65 4.85 10.78 8.24
CA SER A 65 5.55 9.97 7.22
C SER A 65 5.76 8.55 7.71
N PHE A 66 6.18 8.40 8.97
CA PHE A 66 6.43 7.10 9.59
C PHE A 66 5.15 6.26 9.73
N ASP A 67 4.09 6.84 10.29
CA ASP A 67 2.82 6.13 10.51
C ASP A 67 2.12 5.77 9.19
N LEU A 68 2.14 6.68 8.20
CA LEU A 68 1.65 6.38 6.85
C LEU A 68 2.46 5.26 6.20
N THR A 69 3.77 5.22 6.44
CA THR A 69 4.61 4.17 5.88
C THR A 69 4.28 2.80 6.48
N ILE A 70 4.14 2.73 7.80
CA ILE A 70 3.67 1.51 8.47
C ILE A 70 2.31 1.07 7.91
N LEU A 71 1.40 2.04 7.69
CA LEU A 71 0.07 1.80 7.12
C LEU A 71 0.15 1.27 5.67
N VAL A 72 0.99 1.88 4.82
CA VAL A 72 1.18 1.45 3.44
C VAL A 72 1.80 0.05 3.39
N PHE A 73 2.76 -0.27 4.25
CA PHE A 73 3.33 -1.61 4.31
C PHE A 73 2.32 -2.66 4.77
N THR A 74 1.47 -2.31 5.73
CA THR A 74 0.37 -3.19 6.13
C THR A 74 -0.66 -3.43 5.04
N ILE A 75 -0.94 -2.43 4.22
CA ILE A 75 -1.95 -2.58 3.17
C ILE A 75 -1.36 -3.27 1.93
N HIS A 76 -0.11 -2.97 1.56
CA HIS A 76 0.47 -3.37 0.29
C HIS A 76 1.28 -4.67 0.35
N VAL A 77 2.01 -4.92 1.45
CA VAL A 77 2.86 -6.13 1.60
C VAL A 77 2.12 -7.24 2.37
N ILE A 78 1.16 -6.90 3.23
CA ILE A 78 0.46 -7.87 4.08
C ILE A 78 -0.84 -8.36 3.41
N LYS A 79 -0.68 -9.37 2.55
CA LYS A 79 -1.68 -10.46 2.49
C LYS A 79 -1.34 -11.62 3.44
N ARG A 80 -0.24 -11.56 4.21
CA ARG A 80 0.19 -12.71 5.04
C ARG A 80 0.50 -12.51 6.52
N LYS A 81 0.81 -11.31 7.07
CA LYS A 81 1.19 -11.17 8.50
C LYS A 81 0.84 -9.81 9.14
N PRO A 82 -0.41 -9.55 9.56
CA PRO A 82 -0.77 -8.35 10.35
C PRO A 82 0.01 -8.22 11.67
N ALA A 83 0.67 -9.29 12.13
CA ALA A 83 1.51 -9.30 13.32
C ALA A 83 2.66 -8.26 13.29
N LEU A 84 3.24 -7.95 12.13
CA LEU A 84 4.33 -6.95 12.05
C LEU A 84 3.85 -5.54 12.39
N TYR A 85 2.63 -5.19 11.99
CA TYR A 85 2.00 -3.94 12.38
C TYR A 85 1.83 -3.83 13.88
N ALA A 86 1.21 -4.85 14.46
CA ALA A 86 0.96 -4.91 15.89
C ALA A 86 2.28 -4.82 16.68
N LEU A 87 3.35 -5.45 16.18
CA LEU A 87 4.68 -5.35 16.77
C LEU A 87 5.22 -3.91 16.73
N PHE A 88 5.18 -3.23 15.58
CA PHE A 88 5.65 -1.84 15.49
C PHE A 88 4.82 -0.90 16.37
N VAL A 89 3.50 -0.99 16.31
CA VAL A 89 2.57 -0.22 17.15
C VAL A 89 2.86 -0.48 18.63
N PHE A 90 3.07 -1.73 19.01
CA PHE A 90 3.38 -2.11 20.39
C PHE A 90 4.70 -1.49 20.85
N ILE A 91 5.77 -1.58 20.04
CA ILE A 91 7.07 -1.00 20.39
C ILE A 91 6.97 0.52 20.54
N ILE A 92 6.26 1.22 19.64
CA ILE A 92 6.07 2.69 19.75
C ILE A 92 5.34 3.05 21.04
N ASN A 93 4.26 2.34 21.36
CA ASN A 93 3.51 2.59 22.59
C ASN A 93 4.35 2.26 23.83
N LEU A 94 5.15 1.20 23.78
CA LEU A 94 6.07 0.83 24.86
C LEU A 94 7.12 1.93 25.09
N LEU A 95 7.68 2.50 24.02
CA LEU A 95 8.63 3.62 24.10
C LEU A 95 7.97 4.92 24.56
N TYR A 96 6.74 5.17 24.13
CA TYR A 96 5.98 6.35 24.53
C TYR A 96 5.63 6.35 26.02
N TYR A 97 5.02 5.26 26.51
CA TYR A 97 4.62 5.15 27.91
C TYR A 97 5.80 4.88 28.84
N ASN A 98 6.91 4.37 28.30
CA ASN A 98 8.14 4.06 29.02
C ASN A 98 7.87 3.45 30.41
N PRO A 99 7.36 2.21 30.50
CA PRO A 99 7.11 1.56 31.78
C PRO A 99 8.40 1.24 32.54
N PHE A 100 9.56 1.42 31.92
CA PHE A 100 10.87 1.07 32.45
C PHE A 100 11.51 2.24 33.21
N SER A 101 10.79 2.81 34.19
CA SER A 101 11.27 3.94 35.00
C SER A 101 12.57 3.68 35.78
N PHE A 102 13.01 2.41 35.82
CA PHE A 102 14.25 1.95 36.46
C PHE A 102 15.45 1.91 35.50
N VAL A 103 15.26 2.22 34.22
CA VAL A 103 16.33 2.25 33.20
C VAL A 103 16.77 3.69 32.95
N ASP A 104 18.07 3.90 32.77
CA ASP A 104 18.65 5.21 32.50
C ASP A 104 17.97 5.87 31.28
N PRO A 105 17.52 7.14 31.38
CA PRO A 105 16.83 7.83 30.30
C PRO A 105 17.64 7.88 29.00
N ASP A 106 18.97 8.03 29.11
CA ASP A 106 19.86 8.09 27.95
C ASP A 106 19.88 6.78 27.16
N LEU A 107 19.75 5.63 27.84
CA LEU A 107 19.69 4.33 27.19
C LEU A 107 18.39 4.20 26.36
N ILE A 108 17.28 4.73 26.88
CA ILE A 108 15.97 4.70 26.22
C ILE A 108 16.00 5.60 24.97
N ILE A 109 16.62 6.77 25.08
CA ILE A 109 16.82 7.67 23.94
C ILE A 109 17.70 6.99 22.89
N ALA A 110 18.81 6.36 23.30
CA ALA A 110 19.69 5.63 22.39
C ALA A 110 18.97 4.47 21.69
N PHE A 111 18.21 3.67 22.43
CA PHE A 111 17.40 2.59 21.88
C PHE A 111 16.36 3.11 20.88
N THR A 112 15.68 4.21 21.21
CA THR A 112 14.70 4.84 20.32
C THR A 112 15.35 5.30 19.02
N LYS A 113 16.56 5.86 19.07
CA LYS A 113 17.34 6.26 17.88
C LYS A 113 17.70 5.04 17.01
N ILE A 114 18.17 3.95 17.61
CA ILE A 114 18.52 2.72 16.89
C ILE A 114 17.28 2.10 16.24
N PHE A 115 16.19 1.98 17.00
CA PHE A 115 14.92 1.48 16.50
C PHE A 115 14.43 2.32 15.32
N LEU A 116 14.45 3.65 15.45
CA LEU A 116 14.04 4.57 14.39
C LEU A 116 14.89 4.40 13.12
N ALA A 117 16.22 4.30 13.27
CA ALA A 117 17.12 4.04 12.16
C ALA A 117 16.79 2.71 11.45
N GLY A 118 16.50 1.66 12.23
CA GLY A 118 16.07 0.36 11.69
C GLY A 118 14.77 0.44 10.90
N VAL A 119 13.76 1.15 11.42
CA VAL A 119 12.49 1.31 10.71
C VAL A 119 12.64 2.17 9.44
N LEU A 120 13.46 3.22 9.46
CA LEU A 120 13.77 4.02 8.27
C LEU A 120 14.47 3.19 7.19
N ALA A 121 15.45 2.36 7.58
CA ALA A 121 16.13 1.46 6.66
C ALA A 121 15.16 0.41 6.07
N PHE A 122 14.34 -0.21 6.91
CA PHE A 122 13.32 -1.17 6.48
C PHE A 122 12.32 -0.54 5.53
N THR A 123 11.92 0.70 5.81
CA THR A 123 11.04 1.51 4.95
C THR A 123 11.66 1.71 3.57
N GLY A 124 12.91 2.18 3.51
CA GLY A 124 13.63 2.39 2.26
C GLY A 124 13.77 1.10 1.45
N TYR A 125 14.16 0.00 2.10
CA TYR A 125 14.25 -1.33 1.49
C TYR A 125 12.91 -1.75 0.87
N SER A 126 11.84 -1.62 1.62
CA SER A 126 10.55 -2.14 1.22
C SER A 126 9.91 -1.29 0.10
N TYR A 127 10.18 0.03 0.05
CA TYR A 127 9.85 0.84 -1.13
C TYR A 127 10.64 0.40 -2.37
N ALA A 128 11.95 0.16 -2.23
CA ALA A 128 12.77 -0.32 -3.33
C ALA A 128 12.26 -1.67 -3.88
N GLU A 129 11.90 -2.60 -3.00
CA GLU A 129 11.31 -3.89 -3.37
C GLU A 129 10.00 -3.73 -4.15
N LEU A 130 9.11 -2.83 -3.71
CA LEU A 130 7.87 -2.51 -4.41
C LEU A 130 8.10 -1.94 -5.82
N PHE A 131 9.09 -1.05 -5.97
CA PHE A 131 9.48 -0.54 -7.28
C PHE A 131 10.02 -1.63 -8.19
N VAL A 132 10.87 -2.51 -7.70
CA VAL A 132 11.40 -3.66 -8.46
C VAL A 132 10.25 -4.58 -8.88
N GLY A 133 9.31 -4.88 -7.99
CA GLY A 133 8.12 -5.66 -8.29
C GLY A 133 7.28 -5.03 -9.41
N LYS A 134 7.03 -3.72 -9.33
CA LYS A 134 6.28 -2.97 -10.34
C LYS A 134 6.97 -2.96 -11.71
N VAL A 135 8.28 -2.77 -11.75
CA VAL A 135 9.08 -2.81 -12.99
C VAL A 135 9.05 -4.21 -13.60
N ALA A 136 9.17 -5.26 -12.79
CA ALA A 136 9.09 -6.64 -13.25
C ALA A 136 7.71 -6.99 -13.83
N GLU A 137 6.62 -6.51 -13.21
CA GLU A 137 5.26 -6.67 -13.71
C GLU A 137 5.05 -5.94 -15.06
N ASN A 138 5.53 -4.70 -15.17
CA ASN A 138 5.49 -3.94 -16.42
C ASN A 138 6.29 -4.61 -17.53
N GLN A 139 7.48 -5.15 -17.23
CA GLN A 139 8.27 -5.91 -18.19
C GLN A 139 7.59 -7.22 -18.62
N ARG A 140 6.90 -7.93 -17.71
CA ARG A 140 6.10 -9.11 -18.05
C ARG A 140 4.92 -8.75 -18.95
N SER A 141 4.27 -7.62 -18.68
CA SER A 141 3.18 -7.10 -19.53
C SER A 141 3.67 -6.66 -20.91
N ALA A 142 4.86 -6.06 -21.01
CA ALA A 142 5.49 -5.70 -22.29
C ALA A 142 6.05 -6.91 -23.05
N ARG A 143 6.54 -7.95 -22.35
CA ARG A 143 7.00 -9.21 -22.94
C ARG A 143 5.88 -10.11 -23.43
N LYS A 144 4.61 -9.85 -23.07
CA LYS A 144 3.47 -10.39 -23.81
C LYS A 144 3.46 -9.74 -25.20
N LYS A 145 4.35 -10.22 -26.07
CA LYS A 145 4.37 -9.85 -27.49
C LYS A 145 2.95 -10.03 -28.04
N PRO A 146 2.40 -9.06 -28.79
CA PRO A 146 1.19 -9.33 -29.54
C PRO A 146 1.49 -10.53 -30.44
N VAL A 147 0.68 -11.59 -30.33
CA VAL A 147 0.80 -12.83 -31.13
C VAL A 147 0.48 -12.55 -32.62
N TYR A 148 0.06 -11.33 -32.95
CA TYR A 148 -0.23 -10.91 -34.31
C TYR A 148 0.81 -9.89 -34.80
N ARG A 149 1.17 -10.02 -36.07
CA ARG A 149 1.95 -9.04 -36.83
C ARG A 149 0.94 -8.16 -37.56
N ALA A 150 0.83 -6.89 -37.20
CA ALA A 150 0.04 -5.95 -37.98
C ALA A 150 0.79 -5.67 -39.29
N ASN A 151 0.21 -6.10 -40.42
CA ASN A 151 0.80 -5.85 -41.73
C ASN A 151 0.30 -4.49 -42.22
N SER A 152 1.12 -3.44 -42.10
CA SER A 152 0.80 -2.11 -42.60
C SER A 152 1.27 -1.97 -44.05
N HIS A 153 0.54 -2.56 -45.00
CA HIS A 153 0.60 -2.08 -46.37
C HIS A 153 -0.34 -0.88 -46.50
N SER A 154 0.20 0.32 -46.35
CA SER A 154 -0.49 1.56 -46.68
C SER A 154 -0.50 1.72 -48.20
N VAL A 155 -1.61 1.34 -48.84
CA VAL A 155 -1.94 1.81 -50.18
C VAL A 155 -3.33 2.44 -50.09
N ASN A 156 -3.36 3.76 -50.24
CA ASN A 156 -4.50 4.66 -50.47
C ASN A 156 -5.92 4.13 -50.18
N GLY A 157 -6.53 4.69 -49.14
CA GLY A 157 -7.99 4.76 -48.97
C GLY A 157 -8.61 3.56 -48.27
N GLN A 158 -9.02 3.75 -47.01
CA GLN A 158 -9.72 2.79 -46.14
C GLN A 158 -8.87 1.64 -45.58
N SER A 159 -8.12 1.93 -44.51
CA SER A 159 -7.41 0.92 -43.71
C SER A 159 -8.39 0.02 -42.94
N LYS A 160 -8.94 -1.00 -43.59
CA LYS A 160 -9.42 -2.20 -42.89
C LYS A 160 -8.19 -2.94 -42.40
N HIS A 161 -7.93 -2.89 -41.09
CA HIS A 161 -6.88 -3.69 -40.48
C HIS A 161 -7.28 -5.17 -40.56
N ASP A 162 -6.72 -5.88 -41.53
CA ASP A 162 -6.84 -7.32 -41.64
C ASP A 162 -5.83 -8.00 -40.70
N PHE A 163 -6.30 -9.00 -39.95
CA PHE A 163 -5.54 -9.74 -38.95
C PHE A 163 -5.20 -11.14 -39.46
N ASN A 164 -3.93 -11.54 -39.46
CA ASN A 164 -3.51 -12.83 -40.01
C ASN A 164 -3.13 -13.84 -38.91
N CYS A 165 -3.49 -15.11 -39.13
CA CYS A 165 -3.12 -16.23 -38.26
C CYS A 165 -1.71 -16.75 -38.59
N ILE A 166 -0.82 -16.81 -37.60
CA ILE A 166 0.56 -17.27 -37.78
C ILE A 166 0.72 -18.79 -38.00
N LYS A 167 -0.32 -19.60 -37.74
CA LYS A 167 -0.25 -21.07 -37.88
C LYS A 167 -0.70 -21.56 -39.25
N CYS A 168 -1.61 -20.85 -39.90
CA CYS A 168 -2.25 -21.29 -41.14
C CYS A 168 -2.45 -20.17 -42.17
N ASP A 169 -1.88 -18.98 -41.93
CA ASP A 169 -1.92 -17.79 -42.78
C ASP A 169 -3.32 -17.31 -43.21
N ARG A 170 -4.37 -17.73 -42.50
CA ARG A 170 -5.74 -17.22 -42.74
C ARG A 170 -5.88 -15.77 -42.29
N VAL A 171 -6.59 -14.98 -43.11
CA VAL A 171 -6.84 -13.56 -42.91
C VAL A 171 -8.24 -13.33 -42.32
N PHE A 172 -8.35 -12.44 -41.33
CA PHE A 172 -9.57 -12.13 -40.61
C PHE A 172 -9.82 -10.62 -40.56
N HIS A 173 -11.05 -10.20 -40.86
CA HIS A 173 -11.44 -8.78 -40.83
C HIS A 173 -11.76 -8.24 -39.42
N SER A 174 -11.60 -9.05 -38.37
CA SER A 174 -11.74 -8.59 -36.98
C SER A 174 -10.91 -9.43 -36.02
N GLN A 175 -10.46 -8.79 -34.94
CA GLN A 175 -9.73 -9.45 -33.87
C GLN A 175 -10.58 -10.53 -33.15
N LYS A 176 -11.90 -10.34 -33.07
CA LYS A 176 -12.82 -11.33 -32.45
C LYS A 176 -12.89 -12.61 -33.28
N ALA A 177 -12.90 -12.52 -34.61
CA ALA A 177 -12.91 -13.68 -35.49
C ALA A 177 -11.60 -14.46 -35.42
N LEU A 178 -10.46 -13.76 -35.40
CA LEU A 178 -9.15 -14.39 -35.19
C LEU A 178 -9.06 -15.08 -33.82
N ASN A 179 -9.53 -14.45 -32.75
CA ASN A 179 -9.52 -15.05 -31.41
C ASN A 179 -10.39 -16.31 -31.32
N GLY A 180 -11.52 -16.35 -32.03
CA GLY A 180 -12.34 -17.55 -32.15
C GLY A 180 -11.61 -18.66 -32.90
N HIS A 181 -10.97 -18.33 -34.02
CA HIS A 181 -10.18 -19.26 -34.81
C HIS A 181 -8.98 -19.85 -34.03
N MET A 182 -8.29 -19.04 -33.24
CA MET A 182 -7.15 -19.47 -32.41
C MET A 182 -7.53 -20.46 -31.30
N LYS A 183 -8.80 -20.53 -30.87
CA LYS A 183 -9.26 -21.53 -29.90
C LYS A 183 -9.41 -22.93 -30.49
N VAL A 184 -9.56 -23.02 -31.80
CA VAL A 184 -9.73 -24.29 -32.54
C VAL A 184 -8.36 -24.88 -32.93
N HIS A 185 -7.30 -24.08 -32.84
CA HIS A 185 -5.92 -24.44 -33.15
C HIS A 185 -5.14 -24.95 -31.95
#